data_AF-A0A7Y7D7I3-F1
#
_entry.id   AF-A0A7Y7D7I3-F1
#
_cell.length_a   1.000
_cell.length_b   1.000
_cell.length_c   1.000
_cell.angle_alpha   90.00
_cell.angle_beta   90.00
_cell.angle_gamma   90.00
#
_symmetry.space_group_name_H-M   'P 1'
#
loop_
_entity.id
_entity.type
_entity.pdbx_description
1 polymer ?
#
loop_
_entity_poly.entity_id
_entity_poly.type
_entity_poly.pdbx_seq_one_letter_code
_entity_poly.pdbx_strand_id
1 'polypeptide(L)'
;MLSKKSRYRNTARFTDPDIFPGLQTRAIGEASGVIEHEVVEGDRLDRLAQHYYKDCRLWWRIVDANPEFTFARAVLDDAMVGQVILIPRSRE
;
A
#
# COMPACT_ATOMS: atom_id res chain seq x y z
N MET A 1 -3.81 -6.85 -21.12
CA MET A 1 -2.69 -5.89 -21.07
C MET A 1 -2.89 -4.98 -19.85
N LEU A 2 -1.85 -4.67 -19.08
CA LEU A 2 -2.01 -3.81 -17.89
C LEU A 2 -2.38 -2.38 -18.29
N SER A 3 -3.24 -1.73 -17.51
CA SER A 3 -3.61 -0.34 -17.75
C SER A 3 -2.42 0.60 -17.53
N LYS A 4 -2.42 1.77 -18.18
CA LYS A 4 -1.37 2.79 -17.99
C LYS A 4 -1.27 3.28 -16.54
N LYS A 5 -2.36 3.19 -15.76
CA LYS A 5 -2.42 3.57 -14.35
C LYS A 5 -2.18 2.40 -13.39
N SER A 6 -1.88 1.19 -13.90
CA SER A 6 -1.64 0.03 -13.05
C SER A 6 -0.36 0.21 -12.25
N ARG A 7 -0.43 -0.09 -10.94
CA ARG A 7 0.74 -0.14 -10.06
C ARG A 7 1.82 -1.13 -10.51
N TYR A 8 1.44 -2.15 -11.28
CA TYR A 8 2.35 -3.19 -11.79
C TYR A 8 2.87 -2.90 -13.20
N ARG A 9 2.54 -1.74 -13.78
CA ARG A 9 2.87 -1.43 -15.18
C ARG A 9 4.35 -1.58 -15.50
N ASN A 10 5.20 -1.15 -14.58
CA ASN A 10 6.67 -1.14 -14.76
C ASN A 10 7.34 -2.35 -14.07
N THR A 11 6.57 -3.33 -13.62
CA THR A 11 7.12 -4.53 -12.98
C THR A 11 7.78 -5.42 -14.03
N ALA A 12 9.00 -5.86 -13.74
CA ALA A 12 9.74 -6.74 -14.63
C ALA A 12 8.99 -8.07 -14.83
N ARG A 13 9.15 -8.67 -16.01
CA ARG A 13 8.70 -10.05 -16.27
C ARG A 13 9.79 -11.02 -15.82
N PHE A 14 9.40 -12.26 -15.54
CA PHE A 14 10.41 -13.31 -15.37
C PHE A 14 11.19 -13.51 -16.67
N THR A 15 12.49 -13.81 -16.52
CA THR A 15 13.43 -13.93 -17.64
C THR A 15 13.18 -15.19 -18.47
N ASP A 16 12.67 -16.24 -17.83
CA ASP A 16 12.25 -17.49 -18.48
C ASP A 16 10.71 -17.55 -18.53
N PRO A 17 10.10 -17.08 -19.63
CA PRO A 17 8.65 -17.05 -19.76
C PRO A 17 8.05 -18.44 -19.97
N ASP A 18 8.84 -19.44 -20.36
CA ASP A 18 8.37 -20.82 -20.60
C ASP A 18 8.07 -21.53 -19.26
N ILE A 19 8.77 -21.13 -18.19
CA ILE A 19 8.49 -21.58 -16.81
C ILE A 19 7.31 -20.82 -16.21
N PHE A 20 7.29 -19.49 -16.33
CA PHE A 20 6.21 -18.68 -15.78
C PHE A 20 6.01 -17.37 -16.57
N PRO A 21 4.91 -17.21 -17.32
CA PRO A 21 4.68 -16.06 -18.19
C PRO A 21 4.22 -14.79 -17.45
N GLY A 22 4.49 -14.67 -16.15
CA GLY A 22 4.02 -13.60 -15.27
C GLY A 22 5.02 -12.48 -14.96
N LEU A 23 4.65 -11.66 -13.98
CA LEU A 23 5.45 -10.54 -13.48
C LEU A 23 6.18 -10.94 -12.21
N GLN A 24 7.39 -10.42 -12.03
CA GLN A 24 8.16 -10.54 -10.80
C GLN A 24 7.51 -9.75 -9.65
N THR A 25 8.06 -9.84 -8.45
CA THR A 25 7.67 -8.97 -7.33
C THR A 25 7.95 -7.51 -7.68
N ARG A 26 7.02 -6.62 -7.32
CA ARG A 26 7.20 -5.18 -7.52
C ARG A 26 8.11 -4.65 -6.40
N ALA A 27 9.16 -3.92 -6.77
CA ALA A 27 9.95 -3.17 -5.81
C ALA A 27 9.10 -2.04 -5.19
N ILE A 28 9.04 -2.01 -3.86
CA ILE A 28 8.41 -0.96 -3.08
C ILE A 28 9.56 -0.07 -2.58
N GLY A 29 9.54 1.21 -2.97
CA GLY A 29 10.55 2.17 -2.53
C GLY A 29 10.10 2.91 -1.27
N GLU A 30 11.05 3.64 -0.67
CA GLU A 30 10.80 4.50 0.49
C GLU A 30 9.64 5.48 0.25
N ALA A 31 8.76 5.60 1.25
CA ALA A 31 7.72 6.60 1.29
C ALA A 31 8.33 7.99 1.53
N SER A 32 7.97 8.98 0.71
CA SER A 32 8.47 10.36 0.86
C SER A 32 7.35 11.29 1.30
N GLY A 33 7.65 12.18 2.25
CA GLY A 33 6.68 13.12 2.81
C GLY A 33 5.52 12.41 3.50
N VAL A 34 5.82 11.65 4.57
CA VAL A 34 4.84 10.90 5.34
C VAL A 34 4.20 11.76 6.44
N ILE A 35 2.96 11.43 6.79
CA ILE A 35 2.29 11.87 8.01
C ILE A 35 2.17 10.65 8.92
N GLU A 36 2.46 10.84 10.20
CA GLU A 36 2.23 9.83 11.23
C GLU A 36 0.76 9.86 11.65
N HIS A 37 0.11 8.70 11.61
CA HIS A 37 -1.26 8.52 12.07
C HIS A 37 -1.29 7.45 13.15
N GLU A 38 -1.75 7.83 14.34
CA GLU A 38 -2.04 6.88 15.41
C GLU A 38 -3.35 6.17 15.11
N VAL A 39 -3.30 4.84 15.07
CA VAL A 39 -4.44 3.98 14.77
C VAL A 39 -5.43 4.02 15.93
N VAL A 40 -6.69 4.28 15.62
CA VAL A 40 -7.80 4.21 16.59
C VAL A 40 -8.72 3.03 16.31
N GLU A 41 -9.50 2.65 17.32
CA GLU A 41 -10.47 1.56 17.18
C GLU A 41 -11.41 1.79 15.99
N GLY A 42 -11.57 0.77 15.16
CA GLY A 42 -12.44 0.80 13.99
C GLY A 42 -11.83 1.47 12.75
N ASP A 43 -10.55 1.85 12.80
CA ASP A 43 -9.82 2.31 11.63
C ASP A 43 -9.75 1.25 10.55
N ARG A 44 -9.84 1.73 9.32
CA ARG A 44 -9.75 0.90 8.12
C ARG A 44 -8.96 1.60 7.06
N LEU A 45 -8.05 0.89 6.42
CA LEU A 45 -7.18 1.45 5.39
C LEU A 45 -7.93 2.11 4.22
N ASP A 46 -9.10 1.60 3.83
CA ASP A 46 -9.93 2.24 2.80
C ASP A 46 -10.55 3.56 3.27
N ARG A 47 -10.92 3.67 4.54
CA ARG A 47 -11.41 4.92 5.15
C ARG A 47 -10.28 5.92 5.36
N LEU A 48 -9.12 5.47 5.80
CA LEU A 48 -7.93 6.31 5.92
C LEU A 48 -7.52 6.85 4.54
N ALA A 49 -7.50 6.02 3.51
CA ALA A 49 -7.26 6.46 2.15
C ALA A 49 -8.32 7.47 1.65
N GLN A 50 -9.59 7.26 1.98
CA GLN A 50 -10.63 8.24 1.68
C GLN A 50 -10.43 9.56 2.44
N HIS A 51 -9.97 9.51 3.68
CA HIS A 51 -9.71 10.69 4.50
C HIS A 51 -8.53 11.51 3.96
N TYR A 52 -7.38 10.87 3.77
CA TYR A 52 -6.11 11.51 3.40
C TYR A 52 -5.96 11.76 1.89
N TYR A 53 -6.43 10.84 1.03
CA TYR A 53 -6.26 10.95 -0.42
C TYR A 53 -7.53 11.32 -1.18
N LYS A 54 -8.68 11.39 -0.48
CA LYS A 54 -10.00 11.53 -1.10
C LYS A 54 -10.37 10.39 -2.07
N ASP A 55 -9.62 9.28 -2.04
CA ASP A 55 -9.86 8.09 -2.84
C ASP A 55 -9.57 6.83 -2.03
N CYS A 56 -10.64 6.10 -1.67
CA CYS A 56 -10.56 4.84 -0.93
C CYS A 56 -9.74 3.76 -1.65
N ARG A 57 -9.60 3.82 -2.98
CA ARG A 57 -8.86 2.83 -3.78
C ARG A 57 -7.34 2.98 -3.64
N LEU A 58 -6.86 4.04 -2.99
CA LEU A 58 -5.44 4.29 -2.75
C LEU A 58 -4.92 3.71 -1.43
N TRP A 59 -5.73 2.89 -0.73
CA TRP A 59 -5.35 2.21 0.52
C TRP A 59 -4.04 1.43 0.42
N TRP A 60 -3.73 0.86 -0.75
CA TRP A 60 -2.49 0.11 -0.98
C TRP A 60 -1.23 0.95 -0.83
N ARG A 61 -1.31 2.28 -0.97
CA ARG A 61 -0.18 3.18 -0.71
C ARG A 61 0.21 3.20 0.76
N ILE A 62 -0.77 3.07 1.66
CA ILE A 62 -0.53 3.00 3.09
C ILE A 62 0.19 1.69 3.40
N VAL A 63 -0.25 0.57 2.82
CA VAL A 63 0.44 -0.72 3.01
C VAL A 63 1.86 -0.70 2.44
N ASP A 64 2.06 -0.10 1.27
CA ASP A 64 3.41 0.05 0.69
C ASP A 64 4.36 0.86 1.59
N ALA A 65 3.84 1.82 2.37
CA ALA A 65 4.65 2.64 3.27
C ALA A 65 4.92 1.98 4.63
N ASN A 66 4.20 0.92 4.97
CA ASN A 66 4.27 0.21 6.26
C ASN A 66 4.53 -1.28 5.99
N PRO A 67 5.77 -1.65 5.63
CA PRO A 67 6.13 -3.01 5.23
C PRO A 67 6.01 -4.05 6.36
N GLU A 68 5.87 -3.61 7.60
CA GLU A 68 5.54 -4.46 8.76
C GLU A 68 4.17 -5.12 8.65
N PHE A 69 3.25 -4.56 7.84
CA PHE A 69 1.96 -5.18 7.60
C PHE A 69 2.09 -6.45 6.75
N THR A 70 1.79 -7.58 7.38
CA THR A 70 1.69 -8.86 6.67
C THR A 70 0.44 -8.90 5.78
N PHE A 71 -0.65 -8.24 6.20
CA PHE A 71 -1.89 -8.14 5.41
C PHE A 71 -2.69 -6.90 5.81
N ALA A 72 -3.48 -6.37 4.87
CA ALA A 72 -4.22 -5.11 5.02
C ALA A 72 -5.25 -5.08 6.16
N ARG A 73 -5.79 -6.24 6.54
CA ARG A 73 -6.76 -6.34 7.67
C ARG A 73 -6.11 -6.07 9.02
N ALA A 74 -4.79 -6.20 9.17
CA ALA A 74 -4.11 -6.10 10.46
C ALA A 74 -4.43 -4.81 11.23
N VAL A 75 -4.67 -3.68 10.53
CA VAL A 75 -5.06 -2.40 11.14
C VAL A 75 -6.35 -2.48 11.99
N LEU A 76 -7.21 -3.46 11.74
CA LEU A 76 -8.43 -3.69 12.52
C LEU A 76 -8.21 -4.46 13.81
N ASP A 77 -7.02 -5.05 14.02
CA ASP A 77 -6.74 -5.83 15.20
C ASP A 77 -6.55 -4.90 16.40
N ASP A 78 -7.08 -5.26 17.57
CA ASP A 78 -7.00 -4.44 18.80
C ASP A 78 -5.54 -4.11 19.17
N ALA A 79 -4.60 -4.98 18.82
CA ALA A 79 -3.17 -4.78 19.04
C ALA A 79 -2.56 -3.62 18.22
N MET A 80 -3.24 -3.16 17.17
CA MET A 80 -2.83 -1.99 16.38
C MET A 80 -3.29 -0.68 16.99
N VAL A 81 -4.30 -0.66 17.86
CA VAL A 81 -4.80 0.59 18.47
C VAL A 81 -3.68 1.24 19.29
N GLY A 82 -3.42 2.52 19.03
CA GLY A 82 -2.32 3.29 19.61
C GLY A 82 -0.97 3.11 18.91
N GLN A 83 -0.87 2.23 17.91
CA GLN A 83 0.33 2.15 17.06
C GLN A 83 0.33 3.28 16.04
N VAL A 84 1.52 3.73 15.66
CA VAL A 84 1.70 4.78 14.65
C VAL A 84 2.00 4.14 13.30
N ILE A 85 1.26 4.55 12.28
CA ILE A 85 1.42 4.12 10.90
C ILE A 85 1.74 5.32 10.01
N LEU A 86 2.47 5.08 8.93
CA LEU A 86 2.89 6.10 7.98
C LEU A 86 1.87 6.26 6.85
N ILE A 87 1.39 7.48 6.65
CA ILE A 87 0.54 7.86 5.52
C ILE A 87 1.37 8.67 4.52
N PRO A 88 1.81 8.09 3.39
CA PRO A 88 2.63 8.82 2.41
C PRO A 88 1.81 9.91 1.72
N ARG A 89 2.38 11.09 1.48
CA ARG A 89 1.71 12.08 0.64
C ARG A 89 1.41 11.52 -0.75
N SER A 90 0.24 11.87 -1.28
CA SER A 90 -0.03 11.62 -2.69
C SER A 90 0.95 12.47 -3.50
N ARG A 91 1.93 11.84 -4.17
CA ARG A 91 2.77 12.52 -5.15
C ARG A 91 1.88 13.35 -6.09
N GLU A 92 2.16 14.65 -6.18
CA GLU A 92 1.60 15.57 -7.18
C GLU A 92 1.93 15.10 -8.60
#